data_AF-A0A8I1WMJ7-F1
#
_entry.id   AF-A0A8I1WMJ7-F1
#
_cell.length_a   1.000
_cell.length_b   1.000
_cell.length_c   1.000
_cell.angle_alpha   90.00
_cell.angle_beta   90.00
_cell.angle_gamma   90.00
#
_symmetry.space_group_name_H-M   'P 1'
#
loop_
_entity.id
_entity.type
_entity.pdbx_description
1 polymer ?
#
loop_
_entity_poly.entity_id
_entity_poly.type
_entity_poly.pdbx_seq_one_letter_code
_entity_poly.pdbx_strand_id
1 'polypeptide(L)'
;MKQEQAAPIKEKKVASGNHGKQSRLDERLALFMKQFTPDLAHTSETLHHLQSKLQHGMEEDAGANEQLSLHLVDTLNRTGATYTNGHSVRVAVYAREIARRAGFSVNRQHKIYMMALLHDIGKCIVPDAVIDKPGRLTDAEFETIKSHPVMGAKILEELHEMSWLVPGARWHHERFDGTGYPDGLKGREIPEEVRIICIADAYDAMTSNRSYRKSLDQKTVREQIEQGRGKQFDPRFADILLQIIDEDTEFRLRE
;
A
#
# COMPACT_ATOMS: atom_id res chain seq x y z
N MET A 1 23.27 72.91 61.37
CA MET A 1 22.17 73.90 61.46
C MET A 1 21.02 73.39 60.59
N LYS A 2 19.86 73.21 61.24
CA LYS A 2 18.47 73.19 60.74
C LYS A 2 18.04 72.10 59.74
N GLN A 3 17.23 71.20 60.29
CA GLN A 3 16.12 70.48 59.65
C GLN A 3 15.10 71.49 59.09
N GLU A 4 14.47 71.14 57.97
CA GLU A 4 13.18 71.72 57.59
C GLU A 4 12.27 70.62 57.04
N GLN A 5 11.14 70.42 57.71
CA GLN A 5 10.09 69.45 57.40
C GLN A 5 9.16 70.04 56.34
N ALA A 6 8.81 69.27 55.31
CA ALA A 6 7.70 69.57 54.41
C ALA A 6 6.57 68.54 54.62
N ALA A 7 5.35 69.05 54.77
CA ALA A 7 4.12 68.36 55.16
C ALA A 7 3.57 67.37 54.10
N PRO A 8 2.75 66.37 54.48
CA PRO A 8 2.21 65.39 53.54
C PRO A 8 1.00 65.94 52.77
N ILE A 9 0.99 65.67 51.46
CA ILE A 9 -0.10 65.95 50.53
C ILE A 9 -1.28 65.02 50.85
N LYS A 10 -2.47 65.57 51.12
CA LYS A 10 -3.70 64.81 51.33
C LYS A 10 -4.18 64.20 50.01
N GLU A 11 -4.22 62.87 49.94
CA GLU A 11 -4.94 62.15 48.89
C GLU A 11 -6.45 62.47 48.95
N LYS A 12 -6.99 63.06 47.88
CA LYS A 12 -8.43 63.12 47.66
C LYS A 12 -8.91 61.72 47.24
N LYS A 13 -9.53 61.01 48.19
CA LYS A 13 -10.41 59.87 47.90
C LYS A 13 -11.53 60.34 46.97
N VAL A 14 -11.47 59.96 45.69
CA VAL A 14 -12.64 59.95 44.80
C VAL A 14 -13.39 58.66 45.09
N ALA A 15 -14.56 58.82 45.71
CA ALA A 15 -15.42 57.73 46.15
C ALA A 15 -16.14 57.05 44.97
N SER A 16 -15.96 55.73 44.89
CA SER A 16 -17.04 54.72 44.87
C SER A 16 -18.22 54.89 43.89
N GLY A 17 -17.96 55.06 42.59
CA GLY A 17 -19.00 54.94 41.55
C GLY A 17 -18.92 53.68 40.68
N ASN A 18 -17.74 53.05 40.57
CA ASN A 18 -17.46 52.08 39.51
C ASN A 18 -17.49 50.61 39.97
N HIS A 19 -17.18 50.32 41.24
CA HIS A 19 -17.15 48.95 41.76
C HIS A 19 -18.52 48.26 41.78
N GLY A 20 -19.61 49.00 42.07
CA GLY A 20 -20.96 48.42 42.10
C GLY A 20 -21.57 48.16 40.71
N LYS A 21 -21.06 48.82 39.65
CA LYS A 21 -21.45 48.54 38.26
C LYS A 21 -20.65 47.37 37.70
N GLN A 22 -19.35 47.32 37.99
CA GLN A 22 -18.48 46.22 37.58
C GLN A 22 -18.90 44.90 38.25
N SER A 23 -19.16 44.88 39.57
CA SER A 23 -19.58 43.63 40.24
C SER A 23 -20.94 43.13 39.78
N ARG A 24 -21.87 44.02 39.40
CA ARG A 24 -23.16 43.65 38.80
C ARG A 24 -23.03 43.14 37.37
N LEU A 25 -22.07 43.66 36.60
CA LEU A 25 -21.72 43.12 35.28
C LEU A 25 -21.08 41.74 35.43
N ASP A 26 -20.16 41.57 36.37
CA ASP A 26 -19.50 40.30 36.66
C ASP A 26 -20.49 39.25 37.16
N GLU A 27 -21.45 39.59 38.04
CA GLU A 27 -22.53 38.68 38.45
C GLU A 27 -23.46 38.31 37.29
N ARG A 28 -23.80 39.25 36.41
CA ARG A 28 -24.62 38.98 35.23
C ARG A 28 -23.88 38.12 34.21
N LEU A 29 -22.57 38.33 34.03
CA LEU A 29 -21.70 37.47 33.23
C LEU A 29 -21.57 36.09 33.85
N ALA A 30 -21.40 35.97 35.17
CA ALA A 30 -21.35 34.68 35.85
C ALA A 30 -22.69 33.93 35.72
N LEU A 31 -23.82 34.62 35.86
CA LEU A 31 -25.16 34.04 35.72
C LEU A 31 -25.43 33.60 34.27
N PHE A 32 -25.06 34.45 33.29
CA PHE A 32 -25.13 34.14 31.87
C PHE A 32 -24.25 32.93 31.53
N MET A 33 -22.99 32.94 31.94
CA MET A 33 -22.08 31.80 31.74
C MET A 33 -22.64 30.56 32.42
N LYS A 34 -23.13 30.60 33.66
CA LYS A 34 -23.70 29.44 34.36
C LYS A 34 -24.97 28.89 33.69
N GLN A 35 -25.71 29.73 32.98
CA GLN A 35 -26.93 29.37 32.24
C GLN A 35 -26.62 28.77 30.87
N PHE A 36 -25.52 29.18 30.22
CA PHE A 36 -25.12 28.72 28.88
C PHE A 36 -23.95 27.71 28.87
N THR A 37 -23.15 27.59 29.93
CA THR A 37 -22.08 26.57 30.05
C THR A 37 -22.57 25.13 30.04
N PRO A 38 -23.74 24.77 30.63
CA PRO A 38 -24.25 23.41 30.54
C PRO A 38 -24.65 23.08 29.09
N ASP A 39 -25.19 24.07 28.38
CA ASP A 39 -25.61 23.96 26.97
C ASP A 39 -24.38 23.87 26.05
N LEU A 40 -23.32 24.62 26.34
CA LEU A 40 -22.04 24.55 25.62
C LEU A 40 -21.30 23.22 25.87
N ALA A 41 -21.33 22.70 27.10
CA ALA A 41 -20.75 21.40 27.44
C ALA A 41 -21.54 20.26 26.77
N HIS A 42 -22.86 20.32 26.82
CA HIS A 42 -23.74 19.34 26.19
C HIS A 42 -23.61 19.34 24.66
N THR A 43 -23.50 20.52 24.04
CA THR A 43 -23.25 20.63 22.60
C THR A 43 -21.86 20.12 22.22
N SER A 44 -20.82 20.36 23.01
CA SER A 44 -19.48 19.81 22.80
C SER A 44 -19.45 18.28 22.92
N GLU A 45 -20.12 17.70 23.92
CA GLU A 45 -20.26 16.25 24.06
C GLU A 45 -21.04 15.64 22.89
N THR A 46 -22.12 16.30 22.46
CA THR A 46 -22.92 15.87 21.30
C THR A 46 -22.09 15.92 20.02
N LEU A 47 -21.27 16.96 19.82
CA LEU A 47 -20.34 17.07 18.69
C LEU A 47 -19.30 15.96 18.71
N HIS A 48 -18.66 15.70 19.85
CA HIS A 48 -17.71 14.59 19.97
C HIS A 48 -18.36 13.23 19.72
N HIS A 49 -19.57 13.01 20.20
CA HIS A 49 -20.33 11.79 19.97
C HIS A 49 -20.70 11.60 18.50
N LEU A 50 -21.17 12.66 17.83
CA LEU A 50 -21.46 12.64 16.40
C LEU A 50 -20.21 12.44 15.56
N GLN A 51 -19.10 13.07 15.93
CA GLN A 51 -17.81 12.92 15.25
C GLN A 51 -17.26 11.49 15.40
N SER A 52 -17.40 10.90 16.59
CA SER A 52 -17.07 9.48 16.84
C SER A 52 -17.95 8.54 16.04
N LYS A 53 -19.27 8.79 15.97
CA LYS A 53 -20.20 8.00 15.13
C LYS A 53 -19.91 8.10 13.64
N LEU A 54 -19.61 9.31 13.15
CA LEU A 54 -19.23 9.52 11.75
C LEU A 54 -17.93 8.80 11.44
N GLN A 55 -16.94 8.90 12.33
CA GLN A 55 -15.67 8.21 12.15
C GLN A 55 -15.83 6.70 12.19
N HIS A 56 -16.63 6.18 13.12
CA HIS A 56 -16.91 4.74 13.19
C HIS A 56 -17.68 4.24 11.96
N GLY A 57 -18.69 4.98 11.50
CA GLY A 57 -19.41 4.65 10.26
C GLY A 57 -18.51 4.71 9.02
N MET A 58 -17.61 5.69 8.95
CA MET A 58 -16.61 5.77 7.88
C MET A 58 -15.60 4.61 7.95
N GLU A 59 -15.20 4.17 9.14
CA GLU A 59 -14.32 3.00 9.34
C GLU A 59 -15.04 1.69 9.00
N GLU A 60 -16.33 1.56 9.35
CA GLU A 60 -17.17 0.42 8.97
C GLU A 60 -17.37 0.36 7.45
N ASP A 61 -17.69 1.48 6.80
CA ASP A 61 -17.83 1.57 5.35
C ASP A 61 -16.50 1.31 4.63
N ALA A 62 -15.39 1.84 5.16
CA ALA A 62 -14.06 1.57 4.63
C ALA A 62 -13.68 0.09 4.77
N GLY A 63 -13.99 -0.53 5.91
CA GLY A 63 -13.77 -1.95 6.16
C GLY A 63 -14.64 -2.84 5.27
N ALA A 64 -15.90 -2.46 5.05
CA ALA A 64 -16.81 -3.16 4.14
C ALA A 64 -16.33 -3.06 2.68
N ASN A 65 -15.87 -1.89 2.25
CA ASN A 65 -15.29 -1.68 0.92
C ASN A 65 -13.97 -2.44 0.74
N GLU A 66 -13.13 -2.53 1.77
CA GLU A 66 -11.91 -3.35 1.74
C GLU A 66 -12.26 -4.83 1.62
N GLN A 67 -13.22 -5.33 2.40
CA GLN A 67 -13.68 -6.72 2.30
C GLN A 67 -14.30 -7.04 0.94
N LEU A 68 -15.12 -6.13 0.38
CA LEU A 68 -15.68 -6.27 -0.95
C LEU A 68 -14.57 -6.27 -2.02
N SER A 69 -13.57 -5.39 -1.87
CA SER A 69 -12.41 -5.34 -2.75
C SER A 69 -11.63 -6.65 -2.72
N LEU A 70 -11.38 -7.19 -1.54
CA LEU A 70 -10.74 -8.50 -1.36
C LEU A 70 -11.56 -9.61 -2.00
N HIS A 71 -12.89 -9.59 -1.83
CA HIS A 71 -13.78 -10.57 -2.42
C HIS A 71 -13.82 -10.49 -3.96
N LEU A 72 -13.76 -9.29 -4.52
CA LEU A 72 -13.66 -9.06 -5.97
C LEU A 72 -12.33 -9.60 -6.51
N VAL A 73 -11.22 -9.31 -5.84
CA VAL A 73 -9.91 -9.84 -6.24
C VAL A 73 -9.90 -11.36 -6.16
N ASP A 74 -10.42 -11.95 -5.08
CA ASP A 74 -10.56 -13.41 -4.97
C ASP A 74 -11.44 -14.00 -6.07
N THR A 75 -12.56 -13.34 -6.39
CA THR A 75 -13.48 -13.76 -7.46
C THR A 75 -12.81 -13.67 -8.83
N LEU A 76 -12.09 -12.59 -9.12
CA LEU A 76 -11.32 -12.41 -10.36
C LEU A 76 -10.21 -13.45 -10.49
N ASN A 77 -9.55 -13.80 -9.39
CA ASN A 77 -8.61 -14.92 -9.37
C ASN A 77 -9.31 -16.23 -9.72
N ARG A 78 -10.49 -16.49 -9.15
CA ARG A 78 -11.21 -17.77 -9.32
C ARG A 78 -11.91 -17.95 -10.66
N THR A 79 -12.28 -16.86 -11.35
CA THR A 79 -13.21 -16.90 -12.50
C THR A 79 -12.56 -16.84 -13.89
N GLY A 80 -11.25 -16.64 -14.02
CA GLY A 80 -10.63 -16.67 -15.34
C GLY A 80 -9.20 -16.14 -15.47
N ALA A 81 -8.59 -15.65 -14.39
CA ALA A 81 -7.19 -15.22 -14.39
C ALA A 81 -6.19 -16.32 -14.03
N THR A 82 -6.67 -17.46 -13.52
CA THR A 82 -5.82 -18.60 -13.15
C THR A 82 -5.55 -19.47 -14.36
N TYR A 83 -4.53 -19.12 -15.13
CA TYR A 83 -3.69 -20.15 -15.71
C TYR A 83 -2.43 -20.32 -14.85
N THR A 84 -2.12 -21.58 -14.56
CA THR A 84 -0.96 -22.12 -13.83
C THR A 84 -1.11 -22.35 -12.31
N ASN A 85 -1.81 -23.41 -11.89
CA ASN A 85 -1.48 -24.20 -10.68
C ASN A 85 -1.12 -23.42 -9.38
N GLY A 86 -1.74 -22.27 -9.08
CA GLY A 86 -1.41 -21.45 -7.90
C GLY A 86 -0.22 -20.49 -8.03
N HIS A 87 0.28 -20.22 -9.24
CA HIS A 87 1.40 -19.30 -9.52
C HIS A 87 1.21 -17.92 -8.90
N SER A 88 0.13 -17.21 -9.25
CA SER A 88 -0.09 -15.84 -8.76
C SER A 88 -0.16 -15.77 -7.23
N VAL A 89 -0.67 -16.85 -6.59
CA VAL A 89 -0.70 -16.97 -5.12
C VAL A 89 0.71 -17.13 -4.56
N ARG A 90 1.54 -18.02 -5.13
CA ARG A 90 2.94 -18.19 -4.71
C ARG A 90 3.76 -16.92 -4.92
N VAL A 91 3.63 -16.27 -6.08
CA VAL A 91 4.24 -14.96 -6.36
C VAL A 91 3.83 -13.92 -5.32
N ALA A 92 2.54 -13.85 -4.97
CA ALA A 92 2.07 -12.93 -3.94
C ALA A 92 2.64 -13.24 -2.55
N VAL A 93 2.76 -14.53 -2.19
CA VAL A 93 3.39 -14.96 -0.93
C VAL A 93 4.87 -14.56 -0.89
N TYR A 94 5.64 -14.83 -1.95
CA TYR A 94 7.04 -14.44 -2.03
C TYR A 94 7.22 -12.92 -2.00
N ALA A 95 6.41 -12.19 -2.77
CA ALA A 95 6.46 -10.73 -2.82
C ALA A 95 6.19 -10.12 -1.43
N ARG A 96 5.22 -10.66 -0.69
CA ARG A 96 4.92 -10.23 0.68
C ARG A 96 6.08 -10.54 1.64
N GLU A 97 6.71 -11.69 1.51
CA GLU A 97 7.85 -12.06 2.37
C GLU A 97 9.09 -11.19 2.10
N ILE A 98 9.40 -10.93 0.83
CA ILE A 98 10.45 -9.98 0.43
C ILE A 98 10.13 -8.60 1.00
N ALA A 99 8.88 -8.16 0.89
CA ALA A 99 8.44 -6.87 1.43
C ALA A 99 8.58 -6.79 2.96
N ARG A 100 8.24 -7.88 3.67
CA ARG A 100 8.40 -7.98 5.11
C ARG A 100 9.87 -7.83 5.53
N ARG A 101 10.79 -8.56 4.88
CA ARG A 101 12.23 -8.47 5.14
C ARG A 101 12.83 -7.12 4.73
N ALA A 102 12.25 -6.46 3.74
CA ALA A 102 12.62 -5.11 3.33
C ALA A 102 12.20 -4.02 4.34
N GLY A 103 11.44 -4.36 5.38
CA GLY A 103 11.02 -3.45 6.46
C GLY A 103 9.75 -2.65 6.15
N PHE A 104 8.93 -3.06 5.19
CA PHE A 104 7.68 -2.36 4.89
C PHE A 104 6.61 -2.59 5.97
N SER A 105 5.70 -1.63 6.13
CA SER A 105 4.56 -1.77 7.04
C SER A 105 3.62 -2.89 6.60
N VAL A 106 2.84 -3.43 7.53
CA VAL A 106 1.86 -4.50 7.25
C VAL A 106 0.89 -4.09 6.14
N ASN A 107 0.44 -2.83 6.12
CA ASN A 107 -0.43 -2.30 5.06
C ASN A 107 0.29 -2.32 3.69
N ARG A 108 1.55 -1.86 3.60
CA ARG A 108 2.30 -1.93 2.33
C ARG A 108 2.56 -3.38 1.89
N GLN A 109 2.86 -4.28 2.82
CA GLN A 109 2.98 -5.71 2.53
C GLN A 109 1.68 -6.28 1.95
N HIS A 110 0.53 -5.90 2.52
CA HIS A 110 -0.79 -6.30 2.02
C HIS A 110 -1.05 -5.76 0.61
N LYS A 111 -0.77 -4.47 0.34
CA LYS A 111 -0.88 -3.90 -1.00
C LYS A 111 0.00 -4.63 -2.02
N ILE A 112 1.26 -4.92 -1.68
CA ILE A 112 2.18 -5.67 -2.55
C ILE A 112 1.63 -7.07 -2.84
N TYR A 113 1.09 -7.75 -1.82
CA TYR A 113 0.46 -9.07 -1.98
C TYR A 113 -0.69 -9.02 -3.00
N MET A 114 -1.61 -8.07 -2.85
CA MET A 114 -2.76 -7.91 -3.74
C MET A 114 -2.35 -7.53 -5.17
N MET A 115 -1.36 -6.64 -5.30
CA MET A 115 -0.79 -6.24 -6.59
C MET A 115 -0.13 -7.43 -7.30
N ALA A 116 0.65 -8.23 -6.56
CA ALA A 116 1.28 -9.43 -7.06
C ALA A 116 0.25 -10.50 -7.48
N LEU A 117 -0.85 -10.61 -6.75
CA LEU A 117 -1.89 -11.59 -7.03
C LEU A 117 -2.57 -11.36 -8.40
N LEU A 118 -2.68 -10.09 -8.81
CA LEU A 118 -3.32 -9.69 -10.07
C LEU A 118 -2.35 -9.24 -11.17
N HIS A 119 -1.04 -9.43 -11.00
CA HIS A 119 -0.05 -9.00 -11.99
C HIS A 119 -0.32 -9.58 -13.40
N ASP A 120 -0.85 -10.80 -13.44
CA ASP A 120 -1.08 -11.58 -14.65
C ASP A 120 -2.53 -11.50 -15.18
N ILE A 121 -3.39 -10.64 -14.62
CA ILE A 121 -4.83 -10.59 -14.96
C ILE A 121 -5.10 -10.45 -16.46
N GLY A 122 -4.22 -9.78 -17.20
CA GLY A 122 -4.35 -9.60 -18.65
C GLY A 122 -4.21 -10.90 -19.47
N LYS A 123 -3.73 -12.00 -18.89
CA LYS A 123 -3.65 -13.30 -19.58
C LYS A 123 -5.02 -13.86 -19.94
N CYS A 124 -6.10 -13.43 -19.29
CA CYS A 124 -7.46 -13.86 -19.64
C CYS A 124 -7.91 -13.47 -21.06
N ILE A 125 -7.19 -12.54 -21.72
CA ILE A 125 -7.47 -12.09 -23.09
C ILE A 125 -6.55 -12.81 -24.11
N VAL A 126 -5.51 -13.51 -23.65
CA VAL A 126 -4.64 -14.28 -24.54
C VAL A 126 -5.33 -15.60 -24.89
N PRO A 127 -5.35 -16.03 -26.17
CA PRO A 127 -6.01 -17.28 -26.54
C PRO A 127 -5.41 -18.51 -25.84
N ASP A 128 -6.26 -19.41 -25.34
CA ASP A 128 -5.84 -20.66 -24.68
C ASP A 128 -4.87 -21.48 -25.54
N ALA A 129 -5.08 -21.51 -26.86
CA ALA A 129 -4.20 -22.21 -27.80
C ALA A 129 -2.74 -21.70 -27.78
N VAL A 130 -2.53 -20.46 -27.34
CA VAL A 130 -1.20 -19.86 -27.16
C VAL A 130 -0.68 -20.08 -25.74
N ILE A 131 -1.52 -19.91 -24.72
CA ILE A 131 -1.15 -20.11 -23.31
C ILE A 131 -0.76 -21.58 -23.04
N ASP A 132 -1.49 -22.52 -23.63
CA ASP A 132 -1.43 -23.94 -23.31
C ASP A 132 -0.54 -24.71 -24.28
N LYS A 133 0.08 -24.01 -25.22
CA LYS A 133 0.82 -24.61 -26.32
C LYS A 133 1.93 -25.52 -25.79
N PRO A 134 1.92 -26.83 -26.13
CA PRO A 134 3.04 -27.70 -25.80
C PRO A 134 4.23 -27.35 -26.68
N GLY A 135 5.32 -26.88 -26.07
CA GLY A 135 6.58 -26.58 -26.75
C GLY A 135 6.90 -25.09 -26.84
N ARG A 136 7.71 -24.71 -27.83
CA ARG A 136 8.13 -23.31 -28.02
C ARG A 136 7.06 -22.52 -28.76
N LEU A 137 6.84 -21.30 -28.29
CA LEU A 137 6.05 -20.29 -29.00
C LEU A 137 6.84 -19.80 -30.23
N THR A 138 6.10 -19.46 -31.27
CA THR A 138 6.58 -18.63 -32.38
C THR A 138 6.72 -17.19 -31.92
N ASP A 139 7.48 -16.38 -32.65
CA ASP A 139 7.67 -14.96 -32.32
C ASP A 139 6.32 -14.20 -32.26
N ALA A 140 5.39 -14.50 -33.18
CA ALA A 140 4.07 -13.88 -33.21
C ALA A 140 3.20 -14.28 -31.99
N GLU A 141 3.25 -15.55 -31.58
CA GLU A 141 2.59 -16.02 -30.37
C GLU A 141 3.20 -15.39 -29.12
N PHE A 142 4.53 -15.25 -29.09
CA PHE A 142 5.23 -14.60 -27.99
C PHE A 142 4.89 -13.11 -27.88
N GLU A 143 4.81 -12.37 -28.99
CA GLU A 143 4.33 -10.99 -28.99
C GLU A 143 2.87 -10.88 -28.53
N THR A 144 2.03 -11.87 -28.82
CA THR A 144 0.67 -11.94 -28.29
C THR A 144 0.67 -12.06 -26.77
N ILE A 145 1.53 -12.93 -26.20
CA ILE A 145 1.68 -13.03 -24.74
C ILE A 145 2.21 -11.72 -24.16
N LYS A 146 3.20 -11.07 -24.80
CA LYS A 146 3.77 -9.79 -24.32
C LYS A 146 2.76 -8.64 -24.27
N SER A 147 1.57 -8.79 -24.85
CA SER A 147 0.49 -7.80 -24.73
C SER A 147 -0.22 -7.83 -23.37
N HIS A 148 -0.14 -8.92 -22.61
CA HIS A 148 -0.90 -9.10 -21.37
C HIS A 148 -0.62 -8.04 -20.28
N PRO A 149 0.58 -7.44 -20.13
CA PRO A 149 0.77 -6.39 -19.12
C PRO A 149 -0.05 -5.15 -19.46
N VAL A 150 -0.09 -4.77 -20.73
CA VAL A 150 -0.86 -3.61 -21.22
C VAL A 150 -2.35 -3.89 -21.11
N MET A 151 -2.79 -5.11 -21.42
CA MET A 151 -4.20 -5.48 -21.32
C MET A 151 -4.65 -5.60 -19.85
N GLY A 152 -3.81 -6.16 -18.99
CA GLY A 152 -4.09 -6.24 -17.56
C GLY A 152 -4.19 -4.86 -16.90
N ALA A 153 -3.31 -3.94 -17.31
CA ALA A 153 -3.41 -2.54 -16.89
C ALA A 153 -4.77 -1.92 -17.27
N LYS A 154 -5.22 -2.10 -18.52
CA LYS A 154 -6.52 -1.59 -18.97
C LYS A 154 -7.70 -2.15 -18.18
N ILE A 155 -7.71 -3.47 -17.90
CA ILE A 155 -8.73 -4.10 -17.07
C ILE A 155 -8.77 -3.44 -15.68
N LEU A 156 -7.61 -3.23 -15.07
CA LEU A 156 -7.52 -2.67 -13.72
C LEU A 156 -7.80 -1.16 -13.69
N GLU A 157 -7.58 -0.43 -14.78
CA GLU A 157 -7.92 1.00 -14.91
C GLU A 157 -9.44 1.24 -14.86
N GLU A 158 -10.24 0.27 -15.31
CA GLU A 158 -11.71 0.31 -15.18
C GLU A 158 -12.17 0.20 -13.71
N LEU A 159 -11.32 -0.35 -12.84
CA LEU A 159 -11.55 -0.44 -11.41
C LEU A 159 -10.96 0.80 -10.71
N HIS A 160 -11.63 1.95 -10.81
CA HIS A 160 -11.13 3.24 -10.31
C HIS A 160 -10.58 3.21 -8.88
N GLU A 161 -11.27 2.54 -7.94
CA GLU A 161 -10.87 2.40 -6.54
C GLU A 161 -9.64 1.49 -6.33
N MET A 162 -9.30 0.68 -7.34
CA MET A 162 -8.18 -0.26 -7.34
C MET A 162 -7.07 0.12 -8.34
N SER A 163 -7.06 1.37 -8.82
CA SER A 163 -6.03 1.89 -9.72
C SER A 163 -4.60 1.72 -9.20
N TRP A 164 -4.42 1.58 -7.89
CA TRP A 164 -3.14 1.28 -7.27
C TRP A 164 -2.58 -0.10 -7.62
N LEU A 165 -3.38 -1.03 -8.16
CA LEU A 165 -2.94 -2.35 -8.67
C LEU A 165 -2.32 -2.28 -10.07
N VAL A 166 -2.70 -1.27 -10.87
CA VAL A 166 -2.32 -1.12 -12.28
C VAL A 166 -0.81 -1.24 -12.51
N PRO A 167 0.08 -0.63 -11.69
CA PRO A 167 1.53 -0.76 -11.89
C PRO A 167 2.02 -2.21 -11.87
N GLY A 168 1.44 -3.06 -11.02
CA GLY A 168 1.79 -4.48 -10.95
C GLY A 168 1.49 -5.21 -12.23
N ALA A 169 0.31 -5.00 -12.80
CA ALA A 169 -0.05 -5.60 -14.07
C ALA A 169 0.79 -5.03 -15.22
N ARG A 170 0.97 -3.71 -15.27
CA ARG A 170 1.61 -3.05 -16.41
C ARG A 170 3.11 -3.34 -16.50
N TRP A 171 3.82 -3.37 -15.36
CA TRP A 171 5.28 -3.24 -15.35
C TRP A 171 6.02 -4.40 -14.69
N HIS A 172 5.35 -5.50 -14.31
CA HIS A 172 6.05 -6.66 -13.70
C HIS A 172 7.06 -7.36 -14.64
N HIS A 173 7.08 -7.00 -15.93
CA HIS A 173 8.08 -7.45 -16.91
C HIS A 173 9.13 -6.38 -17.27
N GLU A 174 9.08 -5.23 -16.60
CA GLU A 174 10.18 -4.28 -16.68
C GLU A 174 11.43 -4.85 -16.01
N ARG A 175 12.60 -4.46 -16.50
CA ARG A 175 13.88 -4.93 -16.00
C ARG A 175 14.65 -3.76 -15.43
N PHE A 176 15.36 -3.98 -14.33
CA PHE A 176 16.09 -2.91 -13.65
C PHE A 176 17.13 -2.19 -14.54
N ASP A 177 17.67 -2.86 -15.55
CA ASP A 177 18.59 -2.33 -16.56
C ASP A 177 17.91 -1.49 -17.67
N GLY A 178 16.58 -1.51 -17.76
CA GLY A 178 15.80 -0.84 -18.79
C GLY A 178 15.58 -1.66 -20.07
N THR A 179 15.94 -2.95 -20.09
CA THR A 179 15.72 -3.81 -21.28
C THR A 179 14.42 -4.62 -21.19
N GLY A 180 13.52 -4.24 -20.28
CA GLY A 180 12.22 -4.87 -20.09
C GLY A 180 11.15 -4.30 -21.04
N TYR A 181 9.90 -4.63 -20.75
CA TYR A 181 8.72 -4.18 -21.49
C TYR A 181 7.54 -3.99 -20.52
N PRO A 182 6.48 -3.25 -20.87
CA PRO A 182 6.19 -2.63 -22.18
C PRO A 182 6.81 -1.27 -22.45
N ASP A 183 7.20 -0.51 -21.42
CA ASP A 183 7.56 0.91 -21.53
C ASP A 183 9.09 1.15 -21.43
N GLY A 184 9.86 0.16 -21.01
CA GLY A 184 11.33 0.23 -20.96
C GLY A 184 11.84 1.05 -19.77
N LEU A 185 11.09 1.04 -18.66
CA LEU A 185 11.45 1.76 -17.43
C LEU A 185 12.76 1.23 -16.84
N LYS A 186 13.60 2.13 -16.31
CA LYS A 186 14.92 1.77 -15.79
C LYS A 186 15.08 2.09 -14.31
N GLY A 187 15.69 1.15 -13.59
CA GLY A 187 16.12 1.34 -12.22
C GLY A 187 14.98 1.71 -11.28
N ARG A 188 14.96 2.97 -10.82
CA ARG A 188 13.97 3.48 -9.85
C ARG A 188 12.76 4.15 -10.51
N GLU A 189 12.72 4.22 -11.84
CA GLU A 189 11.50 4.59 -12.58
C GLU A 189 10.42 3.50 -12.42
N ILE A 190 10.86 2.24 -12.23
CA ILE A 190 9.99 1.13 -11.88
C ILE A 190 9.56 1.29 -10.41
N PRO A 191 8.25 1.30 -10.10
CA PRO A 191 7.77 1.38 -8.72
C PRO A 191 8.38 0.30 -7.82
N GLU A 192 8.53 0.62 -6.54
CA GLU A 192 9.19 -0.26 -5.57
C GLU A 192 8.45 -1.60 -5.42
N GLU A 193 7.13 -1.55 -5.37
CA GLU A 193 6.23 -2.71 -5.31
C GLU A 193 6.40 -3.60 -6.54
N VAL A 194 6.51 -3.00 -7.73
CA VAL A 194 6.69 -3.71 -8.99
C VAL A 194 8.05 -4.42 -9.04
N ARG A 195 9.12 -3.78 -8.58
CA ARG A 195 10.46 -4.41 -8.51
C ARG A 195 10.49 -5.65 -7.62
N ILE A 196 9.67 -5.67 -6.57
CA ILE A 196 9.49 -6.86 -5.70
C ILE A 196 8.72 -7.96 -6.45
N ILE A 197 7.64 -7.59 -7.17
CA ILE A 197 6.84 -8.54 -7.95
C ILE A 197 7.68 -9.17 -9.07
N CYS A 198 8.49 -8.39 -9.79
CA CYS A 198 9.35 -8.86 -10.88
C CYS A 198 10.26 -10.02 -10.43
N ILE A 199 10.90 -9.87 -9.26
CA ILE A 199 11.81 -10.90 -8.75
C ILE A 199 11.05 -12.10 -8.15
N ALA A 200 9.89 -11.86 -7.52
CA ALA A 200 9.02 -12.93 -7.02
C ALA A 200 8.45 -13.80 -8.15
N ASP A 201 8.00 -13.19 -9.25
CA ASP A 201 7.54 -13.88 -10.46
C ASP A 201 8.66 -14.72 -11.08
N ALA A 202 9.84 -14.11 -11.28
CA ALA A 202 10.99 -14.83 -11.81
C ALA A 202 11.41 -16.02 -10.92
N TYR A 203 11.35 -15.86 -9.60
CA TYR A 203 11.63 -16.96 -8.67
C TYR A 203 10.63 -18.11 -8.85
N ASP A 204 9.32 -17.84 -8.81
CA ASP A 204 8.30 -18.87 -9.01
C ASP A 204 8.42 -19.55 -10.38
N ALA A 205 8.68 -18.76 -11.43
CA ALA A 205 8.91 -19.26 -12.78
C ALA A 205 10.08 -20.24 -12.86
N MET A 206 11.11 -20.05 -12.02
CA MET A 206 12.27 -20.92 -11.96
C MET A 206 12.06 -22.16 -11.10
N THR A 207 11.30 -22.06 -10.01
CA THR A 207 11.10 -23.13 -9.02
C THR A 207 9.87 -23.99 -9.25
N SER A 208 8.93 -23.56 -10.10
CA SER A 208 7.73 -24.31 -10.44
C SER A 208 7.93 -25.21 -11.67
N ASN A 209 7.21 -26.34 -11.70
CA ASN A 209 7.11 -27.18 -12.91
C ASN A 209 6.22 -26.47 -13.95
N ARG A 210 6.66 -26.44 -15.19
CA ARG A 210 5.90 -25.92 -16.34
C ARG A 210 5.69 -27.02 -17.37
N SER A 211 4.68 -26.85 -18.23
CA SER A 211 4.31 -27.81 -19.29
C SER A 211 5.48 -28.23 -20.18
N TYR A 212 6.47 -27.34 -20.33
CA TYR A 212 7.65 -27.51 -21.19
C TYR A 212 8.97 -27.66 -20.41
N ARG A 213 9.00 -27.56 -19.07
CA ARG A 213 10.24 -27.62 -18.28
C ARG A 213 10.00 -28.05 -16.84
N LYS A 214 10.86 -28.92 -16.31
CA LYS A 214 10.93 -29.19 -14.86
C LYS A 214 11.47 -27.96 -14.10
N SER A 215 11.13 -27.87 -12.82
CA SER A 215 11.73 -26.88 -11.92
C SER A 215 13.26 -26.99 -11.88
N LEU A 216 13.93 -25.86 -11.71
CA LEU A 216 15.39 -25.82 -11.52
C LEU A 216 15.74 -26.20 -10.08
N ASP A 217 16.96 -26.69 -9.81
CA ASP A 217 17.46 -26.87 -8.44
C ASP A 217 17.80 -25.50 -7.79
N GLN A 218 17.85 -25.42 -6.46
CA GLN A 218 18.07 -24.14 -5.75
C GLN A 218 19.38 -23.48 -6.13
N LYS A 219 20.45 -24.27 -6.31
CA LYS A 219 21.76 -23.72 -6.60
C LYS A 219 21.72 -22.98 -7.93
N THR A 220 21.12 -23.60 -8.95
CA THR A 220 20.90 -22.94 -10.24
C THR A 220 20.02 -21.70 -10.10
N VAL A 221 18.91 -21.77 -9.36
CA VAL A 221 18.02 -20.60 -9.14
C VAL A 221 18.78 -19.45 -8.48
N ARG A 222 19.54 -19.75 -7.42
CA ARG A 222 20.36 -18.79 -6.69
C ARG A 222 21.37 -18.12 -7.61
N GLU A 223 22.12 -18.89 -8.39
CA GLU A 223 23.08 -18.37 -9.36
C GLU A 223 22.42 -17.44 -10.40
N GLN A 224 21.21 -17.77 -10.88
CA GLN A 224 20.46 -16.91 -11.80
C GLN A 224 20.04 -15.59 -11.14
N ILE A 225 19.55 -15.62 -9.90
CA ILE A 225 19.20 -14.40 -9.16
C ILE A 225 20.45 -13.52 -8.94
N GLU A 226 21.58 -14.12 -8.56
CA GLU A 226 22.84 -13.40 -8.37
C GLU A 226 23.35 -12.76 -9.68
N GLN A 227 23.32 -13.48 -10.79
CA GLN A 227 23.70 -12.96 -12.11
C GLN A 227 22.77 -11.86 -12.61
N GLY A 228 21.48 -11.92 -12.24
CA GLY A 228 20.45 -10.95 -12.59
C GLY A 228 20.48 -9.68 -11.72
N ARG A 229 21.23 -9.67 -10.62
CA ARG A 229 21.33 -8.54 -9.67
C ARG A 229 21.84 -7.27 -10.36
N GLY A 230 21.07 -6.19 -10.27
CA GLY A 230 21.37 -4.91 -10.92
C GLY A 230 21.16 -4.89 -12.44
N LYS A 231 20.71 -6.01 -13.01
CA LYS A 231 20.33 -6.15 -14.42
C LYS A 231 18.84 -6.39 -14.52
N GLN A 232 18.41 -7.64 -14.37
CA GLN A 232 17.00 -7.97 -14.35
C GLN A 232 16.32 -7.47 -13.07
N PHE A 233 17.02 -7.59 -11.94
CA PHE A 233 16.44 -7.39 -10.62
C PHE A 233 17.06 -6.19 -9.92
N ASP A 234 16.25 -5.50 -9.11
CA ASP A 234 16.77 -4.51 -8.16
C ASP A 234 17.77 -5.19 -7.21
N PRO A 235 19.00 -4.63 -7.06
CA PRO A 235 20.00 -5.18 -6.15
C PRO A 235 19.50 -5.42 -4.72
N ARG A 236 18.69 -4.50 -4.17
CA ARG A 236 18.16 -4.61 -2.80
C ARG A 236 17.26 -5.83 -2.65
N PHE A 237 16.34 -6.05 -3.59
CA PHE A 237 15.39 -7.16 -3.51
C PHE A 237 16.01 -8.49 -3.92
N ALA A 238 17.01 -8.47 -4.81
CA ALA A 238 17.85 -9.63 -5.09
C ALA A 238 18.60 -10.11 -3.85
N ASP A 239 19.24 -9.20 -3.10
CA ASP A 239 19.95 -9.55 -1.87
C ASP A 239 19.02 -10.18 -0.82
N ILE A 240 17.80 -9.66 -0.67
CA ILE A 240 16.79 -10.22 0.24
C ILE A 240 16.34 -11.61 -0.22
N LEU A 241 16.05 -11.81 -1.52
CA LEU A 241 15.63 -13.12 -2.02
C LEU A 241 16.76 -14.15 -1.90
N LEU A 242 18.01 -13.75 -2.14
CA LEU A 242 19.17 -14.62 -1.95
C LEU A 242 19.28 -15.08 -0.49
N GLN A 243 19.04 -14.20 0.48
CA GLN A 243 18.98 -14.59 1.91
C GLN A 243 17.85 -15.57 2.18
N ILE A 244 16.64 -15.32 1.64
CA ILE A 244 15.50 -16.24 1.76
C ILE A 244 15.87 -17.63 1.21
N ILE A 245 16.51 -17.69 0.05
CA ILE A 245 16.92 -18.95 -0.58
C ILE A 245 17.96 -19.69 0.28
N ASP A 246 18.93 -18.98 0.85
CA ASP A 246 19.97 -19.61 1.70
C ASP A 246 19.42 -20.17 3.00
N GLU A 247 18.38 -19.54 3.56
CA GLU A 247 17.72 -19.98 4.78
C GLU A 247 16.73 -21.14 4.52
N ASP A 248 16.17 -21.25 3.32
CA ASP A 248 15.25 -22.34 2.94
C ASP A 248 16.03 -23.62 2.58
N THR A 249 16.76 -24.17 3.56
CA THR A 249 17.59 -25.37 3.38
C THR A 249 16.78 -26.63 3.06
N GLU A 250 15.47 -26.59 3.29
CA GLU A 250 14.55 -27.72 3.07
C GLU A 250 13.65 -27.54 1.83
N PHE A 251 13.86 -26.49 1.03
CA PHE A 251 13.09 -26.22 -0.20
C PHE A 251 11.57 -26.07 0.02
N ARG A 252 11.15 -25.70 1.23
CA ARG A 252 9.73 -25.65 1.62
C ARG A 252 8.96 -24.54 0.90
N LEU A 253 9.66 -23.56 0.34
CA LEU A 253 9.01 -22.47 -0.38
C LEU A 253 8.38 -22.92 -1.70
N ARG A 254 8.66 -24.13 -2.23
CA ARG A 254 8.12 -24.61 -3.52
C ARG A 254 6.70 -25.15 -3.49
N GLU A 255 6.22 -25.54 -2.31
CA GLU A 255 4.89 -26.16 -2.10
C GLU A 255 3.83 -25.10 -1.78
#